data_AF-A0A358IVY1-F1
#
_entry.id   AF-A0A358IVY1-F1
#
_cell.length_a   1.000
_cell.length_b   1.000
_cell.length_c   1.000
_cell.angle_alpha   90.00
_cell.angle_beta   90.00
_cell.angle_gamma   90.00
#
_symmetry.space_group_name_H-M   'P 1'
#
loop_
_entity.id
_entity.type
_entity.pdbx_description
1 polymer ?
#
loop_
_entity_poly.entity_id
_entity_poly.type
_entity_poly.pdbx_seq_one_letter_code
_entity_poly.pdbx_strand_id
1 'polypeptide(L)'
;MTAEPDEAIGVAESAKAPAVLSDGSLDRDGLWDVWRRLTEEFRFARLARHLLRSRSGWGLYGVDVISTLKSTPMGIGAGAILAGLDTTQLTALLGIARINAARNEALWKLAALFYVSGPVTAILASFQIAPEFTRMVMLGGGFGFALIIIGLSGSLLGYYTINWRAGQVAALIELELVERAQAPIDYAPVSAE
;
A
#
# COMPACT_ATOMS: atom_id res chain seq x y z
N MET A 1 -18.89 -24.29 41.20
CA MET A 1 -17.77 -23.58 41.85
C MET A 1 -16.48 -24.03 41.18
N THR A 2 -16.11 -23.35 40.08
CA THR A 2 -14.77 -23.29 39.48
C THR A 2 -14.84 -22.13 38.50
N ALA A 3 -14.09 -21.07 38.80
CA ALA A 3 -14.09 -19.78 38.13
C ALA A 3 -13.40 -19.83 36.75
N GLU A 4 -13.75 -18.87 35.90
CA GLU A 4 -13.11 -18.51 34.63
C GLU A 4 -11.59 -18.27 34.76
N PRO A 5 -10.91 -18.20 33.60
CA PRO A 5 -10.18 -16.98 33.35
C PRO A 5 -10.68 -16.27 32.09
N ASP A 6 -11.13 -15.05 32.35
CA ASP A 6 -11.37 -13.90 31.49
C ASP A 6 -10.20 -13.74 30.49
N GLU A 7 -10.40 -14.18 29.26
CA GLU A 7 -9.43 -13.98 28.17
C GLU A 7 -9.58 -12.54 27.69
N ALA A 8 -8.94 -11.63 28.44
CA ALA A 8 -8.75 -10.24 28.10
C ALA A 8 -8.24 -10.15 26.66
N ILE A 9 -9.14 -9.73 25.77
CA ILE A 9 -8.83 -9.24 24.44
C ILE A 9 -7.75 -8.18 24.62
N GLY A 10 -6.53 -8.53 24.25
CA GLY A 10 -5.38 -7.64 24.25
C GLY A 10 -5.67 -6.44 23.37
N VAL A 11 -6.20 -5.38 23.99
CA VAL A 11 -6.09 -4.01 23.50
C VAL A 11 -4.60 -3.73 23.48
N ALA A 12 -4.02 -3.91 22.30
CA ALA A 12 -2.62 -3.62 22.03
C ALA A 12 -2.29 -2.22 22.55
N GLU A 13 -1.53 -2.22 23.63
CA GLU A 13 -0.62 -1.19 24.11
C GLU A 13 -0.61 0.07 23.25
N SER A 14 -1.47 1.00 23.65
CA SER A 14 -1.62 2.32 23.08
C SER A 14 -0.30 3.08 23.16
N ALA A 15 0.32 3.23 21.99
CA ALA A 15 1.04 4.41 21.52
C ALA A 15 1.95 5.11 22.56
N LYS A 16 3.23 4.75 22.56
CA LYS A 16 4.27 5.72 22.93
C LYS A 16 4.17 6.88 21.92
N ALA A 17 3.80 8.07 22.40
CA ALA A 17 3.80 9.27 21.57
C ALA A 17 5.23 9.48 21.02
N PRO A 18 5.38 9.79 19.72
CA PRO A 18 6.71 9.98 19.16
C PRO A 18 7.41 11.13 19.88
N ALA A 19 8.72 11.02 20.07
CA ALA A 19 9.50 12.04 20.75
C ALA A 19 9.49 13.33 19.92
N VAL A 20 8.80 14.34 20.44
CA VAL A 20 8.72 15.68 19.85
C VAL A 20 9.93 16.47 20.34
N LEU A 21 10.71 17.03 19.40
CA LEU A 21 11.80 17.95 19.71
C LEU A 21 11.23 19.28 20.22
N SER A 22 12.04 20.04 20.98
CA SER A 22 11.63 21.27 21.65
C SER A 22 11.10 22.38 20.71
N ASP A 23 11.28 22.24 19.40
CA ASP A 23 10.79 23.14 18.35
C ASP A 23 9.49 22.66 17.68
N GLY A 24 8.89 21.56 18.14
CA GLY A 24 7.70 20.96 17.54
C GLY A 24 8.01 20.02 16.35
N SER A 25 9.28 19.84 15.98
CA SER A 25 9.68 18.87 14.95
C SER A 25 9.77 17.45 15.53
N LEU A 26 9.36 16.46 14.76
CA LEU A 26 9.63 15.07 15.10
C LEU A 26 11.11 14.77 14.94
N ASP A 27 11.71 14.08 15.91
CA ASP A 27 13.03 13.49 15.69
C ASP A 27 12.97 12.41 14.60
N ARG A 28 14.15 11.95 14.16
CA ARG A 28 14.25 10.93 13.11
C ARG A 28 13.43 9.68 13.44
N ASP A 29 13.44 9.24 14.69
CA ASP A 29 12.80 8.00 15.12
C ASP A 29 11.26 8.15 15.16
N GLY A 30 10.78 9.30 15.61
CA GLY A 30 9.36 9.68 15.58
C GLY A 30 8.80 9.73 14.16
N LEU A 31 9.57 10.23 13.19
CA LEU A 31 9.18 10.21 11.78
C LEU A 31 9.03 8.77 11.25
N TRP A 32 9.94 7.86 11.64
CA TRP A 32 9.86 6.44 11.27
C TRP A 32 8.74 5.69 11.98
N ASP A 33 8.36 6.08 13.20
CA ASP A 33 7.18 5.57 13.89
C ASP A 33 5.90 5.95 13.16
N VAL A 34 5.79 7.21 12.75
CA VAL A 34 4.67 7.68 11.93
C VAL A 34 4.62 6.95 10.60
N TRP A 35 5.75 6.78 9.91
CA TRP A 35 5.83 6.01 8.68
C TRP A 35 5.35 4.56 8.84
N ARG A 36 5.74 3.88 9.93
CA ARG A 36 5.30 2.52 10.23
C ARG A 36 3.79 2.44 10.42
N ARG A 37 3.23 3.32 11.26
CA ARG A 37 1.77 3.39 11.48
C ARG A 37 1.01 3.70 10.19
N LEU A 38 1.54 4.61 9.38
CA LEU A 38 0.96 4.96 8.08
C LEU A 38 0.96 3.74 7.14
N THR A 39 2.08 3.04 7.00
CA THR A 39 2.17 1.87 6.10
C THR A 39 1.34 0.67 6.60
N GLU A 40 1.11 0.56 7.90
CA GLU A 40 0.21 -0.45 8.49
C GLU A 40 -1.23 -0.30 8.03
N GLU A 41 -1.72 0.93 7.89
CA GLU A 41 -3.03 1.21 7.29
C GLU A 41 -3.14 0.61 5.89
N PHE A 42 -2.04 0.64 5.14
CA PHE A 42 -2.00 0.21 3.74
C PHE A 42 -1.72 -1.28 3.54
N ARG A 43 -1.64 -2.09 4.61
CA ARG A 43 -1.37 -3.53 4.50
C ARG A 43 -2.37 -4.27 3.60
N PHE A 44 -1.83 -5.15 2.75
CA PHE A 44 -2.62 -5.96 1.81
C PHE A 44 -3.74 -6.75 2.50
N ALA A 45 -3.49 -7.34 3.66
CA ALA A 45 -4.49 -8.10 4.41
C ALA A 45 -5.71 -7.24 4.83
N ARG A 46 -5.54 -5.94 5.02
CA ARG A 46 -6.65 -5.01 5.30
C ARG A 46 -7.43 -4.69 4.02
N LEU A 47 -6.73 -4.47 2.90
CA LEU A 47 -7.35 -4.30 1.57
C LEU A 47 -8.15 -5.54 1.14
N ALA A 48 -7.55 -6.72 1.18
CA ALA A 48 -8.19 -7.96 0.78
C ALA A 48 -9.49 -8.21 1.57
N ARG A 49 -9.45 -7.98 2.90
CA ARG A 49 -10.66 -8.03 3.73
C ARG A 49 -11.71 -6.99 3.31
N HIS A 50 -11.29 -5.79 2.94
CA HIS A 50 -12.21 -4.74 2.50
C HIS A 50 -12.86 -5.05 1.14
N LEU A 51 -12.06 -5.52 0.16
CA LEU A 51 -12.54 -5.93 -1.16
C LEU A 51 -13.55 -7.09 -1.09
N LEU A 52 -13.34 -8.04 -0.18
CA LEU A 52 -14.24 -9.19 0.01
C LEU A 52 -15.51 -8.84 0.78
N ARG A 53 -15.51 -7.79 1.61
CA ARG A 53 -16.65 -7.44 2.49
C ARG A 53 -17.47 -6.25 2.02
N SER A 54 -16.92 -5.35 1.21
CA SER A 54 -17.59 -4.11 0.83
C SER A 54 -17.52 -3.84 -0.67
N ARG A 55 -18.67 -3.44 -1.22
CA ARG A 55 -18.76 -2.94 -2.60
C ARG A 55 -17.97 -1.64 -2.80
N SER A 56 -17.76 -0.85 -1.75
CA SER A 56 -16.95 0.38 -1.80
C SER A 56 -15.47 0.11 -2.08
N GLY A 57 -14.95 -1.07 -1.70
CA GLY A 57 -13.55 -1.43 -1.95
C GLY A 57 -13.23 -1.50 -3.45
N TRP A 58 -14.22 -1.82 -4.28
CA TRP A 58 -14.09 -1.85 -5.73
C TRP A 58 -13.97 -0.45 -6.35
N GLY A 59 -14.33 0.60 -5.62
CA GLY A 59 -14.15 1.99 -6.07
C GLY A 59 -12.68 2.36 -6.30
N LEU A 60 -11.74 1.65 -5.68
CA LEU A 60 -10.30 1.85 -5.91
C LEU A 60 -9.85 1.46 -7.33
N TYR A 61 -10.71 0.77 -8.08
CA TYR A 61 -10.53 0.47 -9.51
C TYR A 61 -11.35 1.40 -10.42
N GLY A 62 -12.01 2.42 -9.86
CA GLY A 62 -12.74 3.44 -10.60
C GLY A 62 -11.83 4.51 -11.19
N VAL A 63 -12.43 5.43 -11.97
CA VAL A 63 -11.72 6.59 -12.54
C VAL A 63 -11.33 7.59 -11.45
N ASP A 64 -12.20 7.80 -10.45
CA ASP A 64 -11.92 8.66 -9.31
C ASP A 64 -11.41 7.86 -8.10
N VAL A 65 -10.11 7.57 -8.14
CA VAL A 65 -9.42 6.85 -7.07
C VAL A 65 -9.16 7.76 -5.87
N ILE A 66 -9.04 9.08 -6.05
CA ILE A 66 -8.69 10.03 -4.98
C ILE A 66 -9.85 10.17 -3.99
N SER A 67 -11.06 10.44 -4.48
CA SER A 67 -12.24 10.52 -3.61
C SER A 67 -12.54 9.19 -2.93
N THR A 68 -12.30 8.09 -3.63
CA THR A 68 -12.40 6.75 -3.03
C THR A 68 -11.35 6.55 -1.93
N LEU A 69 -10.11 6.97 -2.17
CA LEU A 69 -9.04 6.85 -1.19
C LEU A 69 -9.43 7.55 0.12
N LYS A 70 -9.90 8.80 0.06
CA LYS A 70 -10.35 9.55 1.25
C LYS A 70 -11.50 8.90 2.01
N SER A 71 -12.43 8.25 1.31
CA SER A 71 -13.63 7.65 1.92
C SER A 71 -13.44 6.22 2.41
N THR A 72 -12.35 5.55 2.00
CA THR A 72 -12.05 4.21 2.51
C THR A 72 -11.59 4.24 3.97
N PRO A 73 -11.87 3.18 4.77
CA PRO A 73 -11.42 3.11 6.17
C PRO A 73 -9.92 3.35 6.34
N MET A 74 -9.13 2.92 5.36
CA MET A 74 -7.70 3.13 5.33
C MET A 74 -7.33 4.61 5.11
N GLY A 75 -7.94 5.29 4.13
CA GLY A 75 -7.63 6.70 3.91
C GLY A 75 -8.08 7.58 5.07
N ILE A 76 -9.19 7.22 5.73
CA ILE A 76 -9.63 7.86 6.97
C ILE A 76 -8.60 7.66 8.09
N GLY A 77 -8.17 6.41 8.32
CA GLY A 77 -7.17 6.09 9.35
C GLY A 77 -5.82 6.78 9.09
N ALA A 78 -5.38 6.76 7.85
CA ALA A 78 -4.16 7.44 7.42
C ALA A 78 -4.29 8.97 7.52
N GLY A 79 -5.40 9.55 7.10
CA GLY A 79 -5.68 10.99 7.25
C GLY A 79 -5.64 11.43 8.71
N ALA A 80 -6.19 10.63 9.63
CA ALA A 80 -6.11 10.91 11.06
C ALA A 80 -4.67 10.92 11.61
N ILE A 81 -3.79 10.08 11.06
CA ILE A 81 -2.34 10.10 11.39
C ILE A 81 -1.69 11.38 10.84
N LEU A 82 -2.00 11.75 9.60
CA LEU A 82 -1.40 12.91 8.94
C LEU A 82 -1.89 14.25 9.52
N ALA A 83 -3.12 14.32 10.03
CA ALA A 83 -3.72 15.51 10.62
C ALA A 83 -2.90 16.11 11.77
N GLY A 84 -2.17 15.26 12.52
CA GLY A 84 -1.35 15.69 13.66
C GLY A 84 0.05 16.21 13.29
N LEU A 85 0.43 16.21 12.01
CA LEU A 85 1.77 16.58 11.55
C LEU A 85 1.79 18.02 11.04
N ASP A 86 2.93 18.68 11.12
CA ASP A 86 3.13 19.98 10.43
C ASP A 86 3.50 19.81 8.95
N THR A 87 3.51 20.90 8.18
CA THR A 87 3.83 20.90 6.74
C THR A 87 5.25 20.40 6.44
N THR A 88 6.22 20.67 7.31
CA THR A 88 7.62 20.24 7.17
C THR A 88 7.72 18.73 7.34
N GLN A 89 7.07 18.18 8.35
CA GLN A 89 6.97 16.73 8.62
C GLN A 89 6.27 15.98 7.49
N LEU A 90 5.16 16.55 6.98
CA LEU A 90 4.47 16.00 5.80
C LEU A 90 5.37 15.99 4.57
N THR A 91 6.14 17.05 4.35
CA THR A 91 7.09 17.13 3.24
C THR A 91 8.20 16.08 3.37
N ALA A 92 8.72 15.86 4.58
CA ALA A 92 9.70 14.81 4.84
C ALA A 92 9.12 13.40 4.60
N LEU A 93 7.90 13.13 5.09
CA LEU A 93 7.19 11.87 4.84
C LEU A 93 6.90 11.66 3.34
N LEU A 94 6.53 12.72 2.62
CA LEU A 94 6.32 12.65 1.17
C LEU A 94 7.62 12.23 0.46
N GLY A 95 8.76 12.76 0.89
CA GLY A 95 10.07 12.33 0.39
C GLY A 95 10.31 10.83 0.57
N ILE A 96 10.05 10.32 1.78
CA ILE A 96 10.16 8.87 2.08
C ILE A 96 9.18 8.07 1.21
N ALA A 97 7.92 8.51 1.10
CA ALA A 97 6.89 7.84 0.34
C ALA A 97 7.22 7.74 -1.14
N ARG A 98 7.75 8.83 -1.73
CA ARG A 98 8.18 8.87 -3.14
C ARG A 98 9.35 7.93 -3.40
N ILE A 99 10.35 7.90 -2.50
CA ILE A 99 11.47 6.94 -2.60
C ILE A 99 10.94 5.50 -2.53
N ASN A 100 10.04 5.21 -1.59
CA ASN A 100 9.45 3.90 -1.45
C ASN A 100 8.64 3.50 -2.70
N ALA A 101 7.84 4.40 -3.26
CA ALA A 101 7.09 4.16 -4.49
C ALA A 101 8.03 3.86 -5.67
N ALA A 102 9.06 4.67 -5.88
CA ALA A 102 10.03 4.45 -6.96
C ALA A 102 10.79 3.11 -6.81
N ARG A 103 11.14 2.72 -5.57
CA ARG A 103 11.75 1.41 -5.30
C ARG A 103 10.80 0.25 -5.60
N ASN A 104 9.54 0.36 -5.19
CA ASN A 104 8.55 -0.68 -5.50
C ASN A 104 8.24 -0.75 -6.99
N GLU A 105 8.28 0.37 -7.71
CA GLU A 105 8.09 0.39 -9.16
C GLU A 105 9.22 -0.36 -9.87
N ALA A 106 10.48 -0.12 -9.46
CA ALA A 106 11.63 -0.85 -9.98
C ALA A 106 11.53 -2.36 -9.70
N LEU A 107 11.14 -2.74 -8.48
CA LEU A 107 10.93 -4.14 -8.11
C LEU A 107 9.80 -4.80 -8.91
N TRP A 108 8.69 -4.09 -9.11
CA TRP A 108 7.58 -4.55 -9.94
C TRP A 108 8.02 -4.78 -11.39
N LYS A 109 8.73 -3.82 -12.00
CA LYS A 109 9.23 -3.94 -13.38
C LYS A 109 10.20 -5.12 -13.52
N LEU A 110 11.08 -5.31 -12.53
CA LEU A 110 12.00 -6.44 -12.50
C LEU A 110 11.25 -7.77 -12.36
N ALA A 111 10.27 -7.85 -11.46
CA ALA A 111 9.41 -9.03 -11.31
C ALA A 111 8.66 -9.32 -12.62
N ALA A 112 8.02 -8.32 -13.22
CA ALA A 112 7.32 -8.48 -14.51
C ALA A 112 8.26 -9.01 -15.59
N LEU A 113 9.48 -8.50 -15.68
CA LEU A 113 10.48 -9.01 -16.62
C LEU A 113 10.77 -10.49 -16.36
N PHE A 114 11.12 -10.88 -15.14
CA PHE A 114 11.50 -12.27 -14.83
C PHE A 114 10.32 -13.25 -14.94
N TYR A 115 9.15 -12.89 -14.42
CA TYR A 115 7.97 -13.77 -14.44
C TYR A 115 7.36 -13.93 -15.84
N VAL A 116 7.63 -13.01 -16.77
CA VAL A 116 7.20 -13.15 -18.17
C VAL A 116 8.29 -13.79 -19.02
N SER A 117 9.51 -13.24 -19.01
CA SER A 117 10.59 -13.72 -19.87
C SER A 117 11.12 -15.09 -19.45
N GLY A 118 11.28 -15.34 -18.15
CA GLY A 118 11.83 -16.60 -17.63
C GLY A 118 11.05 -17.83 -18.10
N PRO A 119 9.73 -17.91 -17.86
CA PRO A 119 8.92 -19.01 -18.33
C PRO A 119 8.92 -19.17 -19.85
N VAL A 120 8.83 -18.07 -20.61
CA VAL A 120 8.85 -18.11 -22.08
C VAL A 120 10.18 -18.67 -22.59
N THR A 121 11.31 -18.16 -22.08
CA THR A 121 12.63 -18.66 -22.45
C THR A 121 12.82 -20.13 -22.07
N ALA A 122 12.36 -20.54 -20.88
CA ALA A 122 12.43 -21.93 -20.45
C ALA A 122 11.63 -22.87 -21.37
N ILE A 123 10.42 -22.47 -21.78
CA ILE A 123 9.59 -23.23 -22.71
C ILE A 123 10.30 -23.33 -24.08
N LEU A 124 10.78 -22.22 -24.63
CA LEU A 124 11.46 -22.20 -25.92
C LEU A 124 12.75 -23.05 -25.91
N ALA A 125 13.55 -22.97 -24.85
CA ALA A 125 14.73 -23.81 -24.68
C ALA A 125 14.36 -25.30 -24.57
N SER A 126 13.27 -25.63 -23.86
CA SER A 126 12.79 -27.01 -23.73
C SER A 126 12.38 -27.61 -25.09
N PHE A 127 11.79 -26.80 -25.98
CA PHE A 127 11.51 -27.24 -27.35
C PHE A 127 12.77 -27.58 -28.17
N GLN A 128 13.92 -26.96 -27.87
CA GLN A 128 15.18 -27.26 -28.54
C GLN A 128 15.86 -28.52 -27.99
N ILE A 129 15.74 -28.75 -26.68
CA ILE A 129 16.44 -29.84 -25.98
C ILE A 129 15.62 -31.14 -26.00
N ALA A 130 14.30 -31.06 -25.79
CA ALA A 130 13.40 -32.20 -25.64
C ALA A 130 12.00 -31.89 -26.22
N PRO A 131 11.85 -31.83 -27.56
CA PRO A 131 10.62 -31.39 -28.22
C PRO A 131 9.41 -32.27 -27.92
N GLU A 132 9.56 -33.60 -27.96
CA GLU A 132 8.45 -34.53 -27.73
C GLU A 132 7.94 -34.50 -26.29
N PHE A 133 8.87 -34.42 -25.32
CA PHE A 133 8.50 -34.26 -23.91
C PHE A 133 7.79 -32.93 -23.67
N THR A 134 8.31 -31.84 -24.22
CA THR A 134 7.71 -30.50 -24.10
C THR A 134 6.29 -30.46 -24.68
N ARG A 135 6.10 -31.06 -25.87
CA ARG A 135 4.78 -31.19 -26.50
C ARG A 135 3.82 -32.04 -25.65
N MET A 136 4.29 -33.16 -25.09
CA MET A 136 3.50 -34.00 -24.20
C MET A 136 3.06 -33.23 -22.94
N VAL A 137 3.94 -32.46 -22.32
CA VAL A 137 3.62 -31.65 -21.13
C VAL A 137 2.62 -30.54 -21.46
N MET A 138 2.79 -29.83 -22.59
CA MET A 138 1.88 -28.75 -22.98
C MET A 138 0.49 -29.25 -23.38
N LEU A 139 0.40 -30.39 -24.08
CA LEU A 139 -0.87 -30.93 -24.57
C LEU A 139 -1.56 -31.86 -23.55
N GLY A 140 -0.80 -32.60 -22.75
CA GLY A 140 -1.30 -33.57 -21.78
C GLY A 140 -1.34 -33.08 -20.33
N GLY A 141 -0.59 -32.03 -19.98
CA GLY A 141 -0.42 -31.53 -18.61
C GLY A 141 -1.42 -30.47 -18.15
N GLY A 142 -2.61 -30.39 -18.77
CA GLY A 142 -3.52 -29.24 -18.68
C GLY A 142 -3.75 -28.66 -17.28
N PHE A 143 -4.06 -29.49 -16.27
CA PHE A 143 -4.33 -29.00 -14.91
C PHE A 143 -3.06 -28.48 -14.20
N GLY A 144 -1.96 -29.23 -14.24
CA GLY A 144 -0.70 -28.81 -13.60
C GLY A 144 -0.11 -27.57 -14.26
N PHE A 145 -0.18 -27.49 -15.59
CA PHE A 145 0.24 -26.30 -16.33
C PHE A 145 -0.65 -25.09 -16.01
N ALA A 146 -1.96 -25.27 -15.91
CA ALA A 146 -2.87 -24.20 -15.49
C ALA A 146 -2.53 -23.67 -14.08
N LEU A 147 -2.23 -24.56 -13.13
CA LEU A 147 -1.81 -24.15 -11.78
C LEU A 147 -0.51 -23.34 -11.79
N ILE A 148 0.46 -23.69 -12.65
CA ILE A 148 1.69 -22.92 -12.80
C ILE A 148 1.38 -21.51 -13.32
N ILE A 149 0.55 -21.39 -14.37
CA ILE A 149 0.15 -20.09 -14.92
C ILE A 149 -0.60 -19.25 -13.89
N ILE A 150 -1.54 -19.85 -13.16
CA ILE A 150 -2.28 -19.17 -12.07
C ILE A 150 -1.31 -18.72 -10.98
N GLY A 151 -0.37 -19.58 -10.57
CA GLY A 151 0.63 -19.25 -9.56
C GLY A 151 1.51 -18.08 -9.98
N LEU A 152 2.08 -18.12 -11.18
CA LEU A 152 2.91 -17.04 -11.73
C LEU A 152 2.11 -15.73 -11.86
N SER A 153 0.87 -15.80 -12.35
CA SER A 153 -0.01 -14.64 -12.48
C SER A 153 -0.38 -14.05 -11.12
N GLY A 154 -0.68 -14.90 -10.13
CA GLY A 154 -0.98 -14.48 -8.76
C GLY A 154 0.21 -13.82 -8.08
N SER A 155 1.42 -14.39 -8.22
CA SER A 155 2.66 -13.79 -7.73
C SER A 155 2.90 -12.42 -8.36
N LEU A 156 2.73 -12.30 -9.68
CA LEU A 156 2.87 -11.05 -10.40
C LEU A 156 1.86 -10.01 -9.91
N LEU A 157 0.58 -10.39 -9.78
CA LEU A 157 -0.46 -9.53 -9.23
C LEU A 157 -0.14 -9.08 -7.79
N GLY A 158 0.53 -9.92 -7.00
CA GLY A 158 1.05 -9.58 -5.68
C GLY A 158 2.06 -8.42 -5.73
N TYR A 159 3.08 -8.53 -6.59
CA TYR A 159 4.05 -7.44 -6.79
C TYR A 159 3.40 -6.15 -7.29
N TYR A 160 2.46 -6.27 -8.24
CA TYR A 160 1.72 -5.12 -8.74
C TYR A 160 0.94 -4.44 -7.61
N THR A 161 0.28 -5.22 -6.75
CA THR A 161 -0.51 -4.69 -5.65
C THR A 161 0.37 -3.96 -4.64
N ILE A 162 1.54 -4.51 -4.29
CA ILE A 162 2.49 -3.82 -3.39
C ILE A 162 2.94 -2.49 -4.00
N ASN A 163 3.31 -2.49 -5.29
CA ASN A 163 3.70 -1.29 -6.02
C ASN A 163 2.60 -0.23 -6.04
N TRP A 164 1.37 -0.63 -6.40
CA TRP A 164 0.22 0.26 -6.42
C TRP A 164 -0.03 0.89 -5.05
N ARG A 165 0.11 0.12 -3.97
CA ARG A 165 -0.10 0.60 -2.59
C ARG A 165 0.97 1.57 -2.13
N ALA A 166 2.23 1.35 -2.52
CA ALA A 166 3.29 2.31 -2.26
C ALA A 166 2.97 3.69 -2.89
N GLY A 167 2.39 3.70 -4.09
CA GLY A 167 1.91 4.92 -4.75
C GLY A 167 0.75 5.60 -4.02
N GLN A 168 -0.22 4.85 -3.50
CA GLN A 168 -1.36 5.42 -2.77
C GLN A 168 -0.96 6.16 -1.49
N VAL A 169 0.08 5.69 -0.79
CA VAL A 169 0.61 6.38 0.41
C VAL A 169 1.14 7.77 0.02
N ALA A 170 1.94 7.85 -1.04
CA ALA A 170 2.48 9.12 -1.53
C ALA A 170 1.36 10.07 -1.98
N ALA A 171 0.39 9.56 -2.75
CA ALA A 171 -0.75 10.35 -3.23
C ALA A 171 -1.58 10.93 -2.08
N LEU A 172 -1.79 10.19 -0.99
CA LEU A 172 -2.54 10.68 0.16
C LEU A 172 -1.81 11.82 0.90
N ILE A 173 -0.49 11.70 1.09
CA ILE A 173 0.31 12.74 1.73
C ILE A 173 0.33 14.01 0.86
N GLU A 174 0.47 13.84 -0.46
CA GLU A 174 0.45 14.93 -1.42
C GLU A 174 -0.91 15.64 -1.44
N LEU A 175 -2.01 14.89 -1.36
CA LEU A 175 -3.36 15.43 -1.24
C LEU A 175 -3.52 16.27 0.04
N GLU A 176 -3.05 15.76 1.19
CA GLU A 176 -3.09 16.48 2.46
C GLU A 176 -2.33 17.83 2.38
N LEU A 177 -1.15 17.84 1.74
CA LEU A 177 -0.38 19.07 1.51
C LEU A 177 -1.15 20.06 0.62
N VAL A 178 -1.79 19.57 -0.45
CA VAL A 178 -2.60 20.40 -1.35
C VAL A 178 -3.80 21.00 -0.62
N GLU A 179 -4.51 20.21 0.18
CA GLU A 179 -5.68 20.66 0.94
C GLU A 179 -5.31 21.74 1.97
N ARG A 180 -4.17 21.58 2.65
CA ARG A 180 -3.66 22.58 3.60
C ARG A 180 -3.18 23.86 2.93
N ALA A 181 -2.59 23.75 1.73
CA ALA A 181 -2.21 24.93 0.96
C ALA A 181 -3.44 25.69 0.43
N GLN A 182 -4.57 25.00 0.24
CA GLN A 182 -5.83 25.59 -0.22
C GLN A 182 -6.71 26.15 0.89
N ALA A 183 -6.53 25.75 2.15
CA ALA A 183 -7.21 26.32 3.30
C ALA A 183 -6.62 27.72 3.60
N PRO A 184 -7.22 28.82 3.10
CA PRO A 184 -6.67 30.15 3.28
C PRO A 184 -6.94 30.58 4.73
N ILE A 185 -6.01 31.36 5.28
CA ILE A 185 -6.19 32.12 6.54
C ILE A 185 -7.57 32.78 6.50
N ASP A 186 -8.41 32.43 7.48
CA ASP A 186 -9.71 33.07 7.70
C ASP A 186 -9.48 34.58 7.79
N TYR A 187 -9.89 35.30 6.75
CA TYR A 187 -9.88 36.76 6.76
C TYR A 187 -10.91 37.16 7.81
N ALA A 188 -10.44 37.50 9.02
CA ALA A 188 -11.27 38.22 9.97
C ALA A 188 -11.87 39.40 9.20
N PRO A 189 -13.22 39.57 9.18
CA PRO A 189 -13.81 40.72 8.52
C PRO A 189 -13.23 41.95 9.19
N VAL A 190 -12.50 42.76 8.42
CA VAL A 190 -12.14 44.11 8.84
C VAL A 190 -13.46 44.82 9.11
N SER A 191 -13.79 44.94 10.39
CA SER A 191 -14.92 45.74 10.86
C SER A 191 -14.70 47.14 10.32
N ALA A 192 -15.59 47.55 9.42
CA ALA A 192 -15.67 48.92 8.98
C ALA A 192 -16.17 49.77 10.15
N GLU A 193 -15.27 50.55 10.76
CA GLU A 193 -15.58 51.79 11.47
C GLU A 193 -14.53 52.85 11.15
#